data_AF-A0AA49JDA4-F1
#
_entry.id   AF-A0AA49JDA4-F1
#
_cell.length_a   1.000
_cell.length_b   1.000
_cell.length_c   1.000
_cell.angle_alpha   90.00
_cell.angle_beta   90.00
_cell.angle_gamma   90.00
#
_symmetry.space_group_name_H-M   'P 1'
#
loop_
_entity.id
_entity.type
_entity.pdbx_description
1 polymer ?
#
loop_
_entity_poly.entity_id
_entity_poly.type
_entity_poly.pdbx_seq_one_letter_code
_entity_poly.pdbx_strand_id
1 'polypeptide(L)'
;METREKLVYLADQMIRKRGYNAFSYKDLSVPMHVRNAAIHYYFPTKADLGIAVIDQTIQRFAQNKAAWEKLPESEQLRMFAQMYAHDQDIDLICLMGSLSPNYQTLPEKMQAKVKQMGEDILDWLTNCLNHGRERGLLHFNGEPYDRALLVVSTLLSALLLSRVLGEDTYERMHQQVLRDVIIENF
;
A
#
# COMPACT_ATOMS: atom_id res chain seq x y z
N MET A 1 4.93 6.58 -21.40
CA MET A 1 3.75 6.16 -20.62
C MET A 1 2.54 6.28 -21.51
N GLU A 2 1.94 5.14 -21.82
CA GLU A 2 0.74 5.00 -22.65
C GLU A 2 -0.46 5.68 -21.98
N THR A 3 -1.48 6.07 -22.76
CA THR A 3 -2.69 6.74 -22.22
C THR A 3 -3.36 5.93 -21.13
N ARG A 4 -3.44 4.60 -21.29
CA ARG A 4 -3.99 3.68 -20.28
C ARG A 4 -3.21 3.75 -18.97
N GLU A 5 -1.88 3.72 -19.03
CA GLU A 5 -1.00 3.78 -17.84
C GLU A 5 -1.14 5.12 -17.12
N LYS A 6 -1.24 6.23 -17.86
CA LYS A 6 -1.51 7.56 -17.30
C LYS A 6 -2.83 7.62 -16.54
N LEU A 7 -3.87 7.00 -17.07
CA LEU A 7 -5.18 6.93 -16.40
C LEU A 7 -5.10 6.14 -15.09
N VAL A 8 -4.42 5.00 -15.08
CA VAL A 8 -4.23 4.20 -13.86
C VAL A 8 -3.41 4.98 -12.83
N TYR A 9 -2.31 5.62 -13.25
CA TYR A 9 -1.49 6.45 -12.37
C TYR A 9 -2.30 7.59 -11.73
N LEU A 10 -3.04 8.36 -12.52
CA LEU A 10 -3.86 9.46 -11.97
C LEU A 10 -4.97 8.95 -11.06
N ALA A 11 -5.60 7.82 -11.39
CA ALA A 11 -6.61 7.21 -10.55
C ALA A 11 -6.03 6.73 -9.21
N ASP A 12 -4.84 6.13 -9.20
CA ASP A 12 -4.12 5.74 -7.98
C ASP A 12 -3.88 6.95 -7.07
N GLN A 13 -3.38 8.05 -7.63
CA GLN A 13 -3.19 9.31 -6.90
C GLN A 13 -4.51 9.82 -6.29
N MET A 14 -5.59 9.85 -7.08
CA MET A 14 -6.90 10.32 -6.59
C MET A 14 -7.48 9.42 -5.50
N ILE A 15 -7.38 8.09 -5.66
CA ILE A 15 -7.82 7.13 -4.65
C ILE A 15 -7.02 7.33 -3.37
N ARG A 16 -5.69 7.34 -3.43
CA ARG A 16 -4.85 7.52 -2.25
C ARG A 16 -5.00 8.90 -1.58
N LYS A 17 -5.36 9.95 -2.32
CA LYS A 17 -5.63 11.26 -1.70
C LYS A 17 -7.02 11.37 -1.07
N ARG A 18 -8.06 10.93 -1.79
CA ARG A 18 -9.46 11.27 -1.47
C ARG A 18 -10.37 10.08 -1.20
N GLY A 19 -9.94 8.88 -1.58
CA GLY A 19 -10.75 7.65 -1.53
C GLY A 19 -11.42 7.33 -2.86
N TYR A 20 -11.73 6.04 -3.07
CA TYR A 20 -12.33 5.56 -4.32
C TYR A 20 -13.66 6.25 -4.64
N ASN A 21 -14.54 6.46 -3.67
CA ASN A 21 -15.86 7.06 -3.90
C ASN A 21 -15.80 8.57 -4.21
N ALA A 22 -14.67 9.23 -3.96
CA ALA A 22 -14.54 10.69 -4.02
C ALA A 22 -14.03 11.24 -5.36
N PHE A 23 -13.85 10.40 -6.39
CA PHE A 23 -13.46 10.84 -7.73
C PHE A 23 -14.38 10.30 -8.83
N SER A 24 -14.36 10.94 -10.00
CA SER A 24 -15.14 10.58 -11.18
C SER A 24 -14.26 10.63 -12.44
N TYR A 25 -14.76 10.12 -13.57
CA TYR A 25 -14.05 10.25 -14.84
C TYR A 25 -13.89 11.72 -15.28
N LYS A 26 -14.76 12.61 -14.81
CA LYS A 26 -14.61 14.06 -15.03
C LYS A 26 -13.35 14.59 -14.35
N ASP A 27 -13.02 14.09 -13.17
CA ASP A 27 -11.81 14.51 -12.44
C ASP A 27 -10.54 14.04 -13.14
N LEU A 28 -10.60 12.91 -13.87
CA LEU A 28 -9.49 12.39 -14.67
C LEU A 28 -9.35 13.06 -16.04
N SER A 29 -10.46 13.47 -16.65
CA SER A 29 -10.46 14.00 -18.02
C SER A 29 -9.78 15.36 -18.14
N VAL A 30 -9.90 16.20 -17.10
CA VAL A 30 -9.26 17.52 -17.01
C VAL A 30 -7.72 17.42 -17.07
N PRO A 31 -7.02 16.72 -16.15
CA PRO A 31 -5.56 16.60 -16.20
C PRO A 31 -5.06 15.79 -17.41
N MET A 32 -5.89 14.91 -17.96
CA MET A 32 -5.55 14.15 -19.16
C MET A 32 -5.74 14.93 -20.47
N HIS A 33 -6.44 16.08 -20.44
CA HIS A 33 -6.89 16.80 -21.63
C HIS A 33 -7.63 15.92 -22.64
N VAL A 34 -8.46 14.97 -22.15
CA VAL A 34 -9.27 14.08 -22.98
C VAL A 34 -10.76 14.24 -22.67
N ARG A 35 -11.63 13.70 -23.52
CA ARG A 35 -13.07 13.59 -23.22
C ARG A 35 -13.35 12.38 -22.33
N ASN A 36 -14.39 12.44 -21.48
CA ASN A 36 -14.82 11.29 -20.66
C ASN A 36 -15.02 10.01 -21.50
N ALA A 37 -15.55 10.13 -22.72
CA ALA A 37 -15.73 9.01 -23.63
C ALA A 37 -14.41 8.27 -23.97
N ALA A 38 -13.28 8.98 -24.03
CA ALA A 38 -11.97 8.38 -24.26
C ALA A 38 -11.52 7.54 -23.05
N ILE A 39 -11.92 7.91 -21.83
CA ILE A 39 -11.62 7.12 -20.63
C ILE A 39 -12.44 5.83 -20.64
N HIS A 40 -13.71 5.89 -21.04
CA HIS A 40 -14.57 4.70 -21.19
C HIS A 40 -14.04 3.69 -22.22
N TYR A 41 -13.33 4.16 -23.25
CA TYR A 41 -12.67 3.27 -24.21
C TYR A 41 -11.62 2.36 -23.53
N TYR A 42 -10.85 2.90 -22.56
CA TYR A 42 -9.84 2.13 -21.83
C TYR A 42 -10.42 1.37 -20.64
N PHE A 43 -11.40 1.96 -19.96
CA PHE A 43 -12.00 1.43 -18.74
C PHE A 43 -13.53 1.60 -18.82
N PRO A 44 -14.27 0.59 -19.29
CA PRO A 44 -15.71 0.66 -19.48
C PRO A 44 -16.45 1.15 -18.22
N THR A 45 -16.02 0.68 -17.05
CA THR A 45 -16.54 1.10 -15.74
C THR A 45 -15.43 1.62 -14.85
N LYS A 46 -15.80 2.49 -13.88
CA LYS A 46 -14.88 2.95 -12.83
C LYS A 46 -14.30 1.80 -12.00
N ALA A 47 -15.06 0.70 -11.86
CA ALA A 47 -14.60 -0.50 -11.20
C ALA A 47 -13.41 -1.14 -11.94
N ASP A 48 -13.45 -1.19 -13.29
CA ASP A 48 -12.35 -1.72 -14.10
C ASP A 48 -11.07 -0.90 -13.92
N LEU A 49 -11.20 0.43 -13.82
CA LEU A 49 -10.08 1.32 -13.50
C LEU A 49 -9.55 1.09 -12.08
N GLY A 50 -10.45 0.96 -11.10
CA GLY A 50 -10.07 0.66 -9.71
C GLY A 50 -9.34 -0.68 -9.58
N ILE A 51 -9.79 -1.72 -10.29
CA ILE A 51 -9.11 -3.03 -10.35
C ILE A 51 -7.71 -2.87 -10.97
N ALA A 52 -7.57 -2.11 -12.06
CA ALA A 52 -6.27 -1.88 -12.67
C ALA A 52 -5.28 -1.15 -11.74
N VAL A 53 -5.77 -0.24 -10.90
CA VAL A 53 -4.95 0.41 -9.84
C VAL A 53 -4.46 -0.61 -8.80
N ILE A 54 -5.36 -1.51 -8.36
CA ILE A 54 -5.01 -2.56 -7.39
C ILE A 54 -4.01 -3.54 -8.00
N ASP A 55 -4.25 -4.01 -9.23
CA ASP A 55 -3.36 -4.93 -9.93
C ASP A 55 -1.96 -4.31 -10.14
N GLN A 56 -1.88 -3.03 -10.52
CA GLN A 56 -0.60 -2.33 -10.64
C GLN A 56 0.12 -2.22 -9.29
N THR A 57 -0.62 -2.03 -8.19
CA THR A 57 -0.05 -1.99 -6.83
C THR A 57 0.49 -3.37 -6.41
N ILE A 58 -0.25 -4.45 -6.69
CA ILE A 58 0.21 -5.83 -6.45
C ILE A 58 1.47 -6.12 -7.27
N GLN A 59 1.50 -5.73 -8.55
CA GLN A 59 2.65 -5.91 -9.42
C GLN A 59 3.89 -5.15 -8.91
N ARG A 60 3.71 -3.89 -8.49
CA ARG A 60 4.80 -3.10 -7.90
C ARG A 60 5.32 -3.73 -6.61
N PHE A 61 4.43 -4.24 -5.77
CA PHE A 61 4.85 -4.96 -4.57
C PHE A 61 5.63 -6.24 -4.91
N ALA A 62 5.21 -7.00 -5.93
CA ALA A 62 5.96 -8.17 -6.39
C ALA A 62 7.38 -7.83 -6.89
N GLN A 63 7.53 -6.70 -7.60
CA GLN A 63 8.84 -6.19 -8.03
C GLN A 63 9.72 -5.81 -6.84
N ASN A 64 9.15 -5.13 -5.84
CA ASN A 64 9.87 -4.78 -4.62
C ASN A 64 10.33 -6.02 -3.85
N LYS A 65 9.46 -7.03 -3.69
CA LYS A 65 9.82 -8.31 -3.08
C LYS A 65 11.02 -8.96 -3.78
N ALA A 66 11.02 -8.98 -5.12
CA ALA A 66 12.13 -9.53 -5.89
C ALA A 66 13.43 -8.72 -5.70
N ALA A 67 13.34 -7.40 -5.59
CA ALA A 67 14.50 -6.55 -5.33
C ALA A 67 15.10 -6.75 -3.93
N TRP A 68 14.29 -7.14 -2.94
CA TRP A 68 14.72 -7.32 -1.56
C TRP A 68 15.10 -8.76 -1.20
N GLU A 69 14.84 -9.73 -2.07
CA GLU A 69 14.98 -11.16 -1.80
C GLU A 69 16.34 -11.56 -1.20
N LYS A 70 17.42 -10.88 -1.61
CA LYS A 70 18.79 -11.17 -1.16
C LYS A 70 19.20 -10.41 0.10
N LEU A 71 18.38 -9.49 0.59
CA LEU A 71 18.67 -8.70 1.78
C LEU A 71 18.37 -9.53 3.04
N PRO A 72 19.07 -9.28 4.17
CA PRO A 72 18.65 -9.80 5.47
C PRO A 72 17.21 -9.39 5.78
N GLU A 73 16.47 -10.23 6.51
CA GLU A 73 15.04 -10.01 6.79
C GLU A 73 14.79 -8.72 7.59
N SER A 74 15.74 -8.31 8.43
CA SER A 74 15.71 -6.99 9.08
C SER A 74 15.72 -5.83 8.07
N GLU A 75 16.55 -5.93 7.03
CA GLU A 75 16.62 -4.92 5.98
C GLU A 75 15.41 -5.00 5.04
N GLN A 76 14.91 -6.20 4.74
CA GLN A 76 13.66 -6.36 3.99
C GLN A 76 12.49 -5.65 4.70
N LEU A 77 12.42 -5.78 6.03
CA LEU A 77 11.41 -5.11 6.85
C LEU A 77 11.57 -3.58 6.82
N ARG A 78 12.81 -3.06 6.88
CA ARG A 78 13.09 -1.63 6.69
C ARG A 78 12.64 -1.14 5.32
N MET A 79 12.97 -1.86 4.26
CA MET A 79 12.57 -1.53 2.90
C MET A 79 11.05 -1.57 2.71
N PHE A 80 10.36 -2.52 3.34
CA PHE A 80 8.90 -2.56 3.38
C PHE A 80 8.31 -1.32 4.03
N ALA A 81 8.85 -0.92 5.18
CA ALA A 81 8.37 0.25 5.88
C ALA A 81 8.69 1.55 5.11
N GLN A 82 9.86 1.63 4.46
CA GLN A 82 10.27 2.75 3.62
C GLN A 82 9.31 2.99 2.43
N MET A 83 8.62 1.96 1.92
CA MET A 83 7.56 2.16 0.92
C MET A 83 6.45 3.08 1.42
N TYR A 84 6.08 2.98 2.70
CA TYR A 84 5.07 3.82 3.31
C TYR A 84 5.60 5.24 3.55
N ALA A 85 6.87 5.38 3.94
CA ALA A 85 7.52 6.68 4.10
C ALA A 85 7.54 7.46 2.78
N HIS A 86 7.84 6.78 1.67
CA HIS A 86 7.76 7.40 0.34
C HIS A 86 6.36 7.90 0.00
N ASP A 87 5.31 7.12 0.33
CA ASP A 87 3.92 7.56 0.13
C ASP A 87 3.63 8.85 0.93
N GLN A 88 4.17 9.00 2.14
CA GLN A 88 4.03 10.22 2.94
C GLN A 88 4.67 11.44 2.26
N ASP A 89 5.89 11.31 1.75
CA ASP A 89 6.65 12.40 1.12
C ASP A 89 5.90 13.05 -0.06
N ILE A 90 5.01 12.28 -0.70
CA ILE A 90 4.18 12.72 -1.83
C ILE A 90 2.70 12.95 -1.45
N ASP A 91 2.41 13.06 -0.15
CA ASP A 91 1.07 13.31 0.41
C ASP A 91 0.03 12.25 -0.01
N LEU A 92 0.45 10.98 0.01
CA LEU A 92 -0.39 9.82 -0.24
C LEU A 92 -0.47 8.94 1.01
N ILE A 93 -1.56 8.17 1.09
CA ILE A 93 -1.65 7.04 2.01
C ILE A 93 -1.52 5.73 1.22
N CYS A 94 -1.24 4.65 1.93
CA CYS A 94 -1.28 3.30 1.37
C CYS A 94 -2.66 3.01 0.73
N LEU A 95 -2.67 2.32 -0.42
CA LEU A 95 -3.90 1.97 -1.13
C LEU A 95 -4.86 1.16 -0.26
N MET A 96 -4.36 0.23 0.56
CA MET A 96 -5.18 -0.52 1.50
C MET A 96 -5.82 0.40 2.54
N GLY A 97 -5.09 1.39 3.06
CA GLY A 97 -5.63 2.39 4.00
C GLY A 97 -6.65 3.33 3.37
N SER A 98 -6.56 3.57 2.06
CA SER A 98 -7.55 4.36 1.33
C SER A 98 -8.84 3.58 1.02
N LEU A 99 -8.72 2.28 0.72
CA LEU A 99 -9.86 1.46 0.31
C LEU A 99 -10.58 0.79 1.48
N SER A 100 -9.89 0.50 2.59
CA SER A 100 -10.47 -0.24 3.72
C SER A 100 -11.66 0.46 4.39
N PRO A 101 -11.70 1.80 4.59
CA PRO A 101 -12.84 2.45 5.24
C PRO A 101 -14.14 2.37 4.43
N ASN A 102 -14.02 2.21 3.10
CA ASN A 102 -15.15 2.13 2.19
C ASN A 102 -15.33 0.74 1.58
N TYR A 103 -14.66 -0.29 2.12
CA TYR A 103 -14.61 -1.64 1.55
C TYR A 103 -16.00 -2.20 1.19
N GLN A 104 -16.98 -2.06 2.09
CA GLN A 104 -18.35 -2.55 1.90
C GLN A 104 -19.12 -1.83 0.77
N THR A 105 -18.67 -0.64 0.34
CA THR A 105 -19.27 0.11 -0.77
C THR A 105 -18.56 -0.13 -2.11
N LEU A 106 -17.43 -0.85 -2.10
CA LEU A 106 -16.71 -1.18 -3.32
C LEU A 106 -17.48 -2.25 -4.10
N PRO A 107 -17.41 -2.25 -5.44
CA PRO A 107 -17.89 -3.36 -6.25
C PRO A 107 -17.26 -4.70 -5.83
N GLU A 108 -18.00 -5.81 -5.87
CA GLU A 108 -17.54 -7.13 -5.40
C GLU A 108 -16.19 -7.57 -6.01
N LYS A 109 -16.00 -7.33 -7.32
CA LYS A 109 -14.74 -7.63 -8.00
C LYS A 109 -13.56 -6.83 -7.44
N MET A 110 -13.78 -5.59 -7.01
CA MET A 110 -12.77 -4.79 -6.32
C MET A 110 -12.53 -5.29 -4.91
N GLN A 111 -13.57 -5.66 -4.16
CA GLN A 111 -13.43 -6.25 -2.83
C GLN A 111 -12.52 -7.48 -2.87
N ALA A 112 -12.76 -8.40 -3.82
CA ALA A 112 -11.92 -9.57 -4.03
C ALA A 112 -10.45 -9.21 -4.32
N LYS A 113 -10.20 -8.15 -5.10
CA LYS A 113 -8.85 -7.67 -5.40
C LYS A 113 -8.16 -7.00 -4.21
N VAL A 114 -8.89 -6.25 -3.40
CA VAL A 114 -8.35 -5.68 -2.16
C VAL A 114 -8.00 -6.79 -1.17
N LYS A 115 -8.85 -7.82 -1.07
CA LYS A 115 -8.58 -9.01 -0.25
C LYS A 115 -7.30 -9.71 -0.73
N GLN A 116 -7.18 -10.00 -2.02
CA GLN A 116 -5.98 -10.60 -2.61
C GLN A 116 -4.72 -9.79 -2.27
N MET A 117 -4.76 -8.46 -2.45
CA MET A 117 -3.63 -7.59 -2.13
C MET A 117 -3.24 -7.67 -0.64
N GLY A 118 -4.23 -7.70 0.26
CA GLY A 118 -4.00 -7.83 1.70
C GLY A 118 -3.37 -9.16 2.08
N GLU A 119 -3.87 -10.26 1.51
CA GLU A 119 -3.32 -11.62 1.69
C GLU A 119 -1.87 -11.69 1.17
N ASP A 120 -1.60 -11.19 -0.04
CA ASP A 120 -0.25 -11.19 -0.64
C ASP A 120 0.78 -10.43 0.21
N ILE A 121 0.36 -9.33 0.85
CA ILE A 121 1.20 -8.52 1.75
C ILE A 121 1.44 -9.27 3.07
N LEU A 122 0.38 -9.79 3.69
CA LEU A 122 0.47 -10.47 4.98
C LEU A 122 1.25 -11.77 4.87
N ASP A 123 1.06 -12.56 3.82
CA ASP A 123 1.78 -13.82 3.61
C ASP A 123 3.29 -13.56 3.47
N TRP A 124 3.66 -12.56 2.66
CA TRP A 124 5.07 -12.19 2.52
C TRP A 124 5.67 -11.71 3.84
N LEU A 125 4.99 -10.80 4.54
CA LEU A 125 5.50 -10.23 5.79
C LEU A 125 5.59 -11.29 6.89
N THR A 126 4.62 -12.19 6.97
CA THR A 126 4.62 -13.33 7.90
C THR A 126 5.86 -14.20 7.69
N ASN A 127 6.19 -14.53 6.45
CA ASN A 127 7.38 -15.31 6.12
C ASN A 127 8.67 -14.55 6.44
N CYS A 128 8.75 -13.26 6.08
CA CYS A 128 9.89 -12.40 6.40
C CYS A 128 10.15 -12.35 7.92
N LEU A 129 9.09 -12.14 8.72
CA LEU A 129 9.15 -12.13 10.17
C LEU A 129 9.59 -13.49 10.75
N ASN A 130 9.04 -14.60 10.22
CA ASN A 130 9.40 -15.93 10.69
C ASN A 130 10.88 -16.26 10.42
N HIS A 131 11.34 -16.07 9.19
CA HIS A 131 12.74 -16.32 8.82
C HIS A 131 13.72 -15.41 9.57
N GLY A 132 13.37 -14.12 9.72
CA GLY A 132 14.18 -13.19 10.48
C GLY A 132 14.29 -13.59 11.96
N ARG A 133 13.23 -14.15 12.55
CA ARG A 133 13.26 -14.72 13.90
C ARG A 133 14.14 -15.96 13.99
N GLU A 134 13.98 -16.92 13.06
CA GLU A 134 14.79 -18.15 13.00
C GLU A 134 16.29 -17.85 12.89
N ARG A 135 16.64 -16.75 12.22
CA ARG A 135 18.02 -16.30 12.01
C ARG A 135 18.54 -15.34 13.10
N GLY A 136 17.72 -15.04 14.12
CA GLY A 136 18.09 -14.14 15.21
C GLY A 136 18.29 -12.67 14.77
N LEU A 137 17.67 -12.26 13.66
CA LEU A 137 17.71 -10.88 13.14
C LEU A 137 16.51 -10.06 13.63
N LEU A 138 15.40 -10.73 13.94
CA LEU A 138 14.15 -10.13 14.40
C LEU A 138 13.71 -10.78 15.72
N HIS A 139 13.10 -10.00 16.60
CA HIS A 139 12.50 -10.47 17.84
C HIS A 139 11.10 -9.89 18.02
N PHE A 140 10.14 -10.72 18.39
CA PHE A 140 8.79 -10.28 18.71
C PHE A 140 8.03 -11.36 19.47
N ASN A 141 7.01 -10.95 20.23
CA ASN A 141 6.10 -11.87 20.92
C ASN A 141 4.95 -12.32 20.00
N GLY A 142 4.48 -13.55 20.18
CA GLY A 142 3.33 -14.13 19.48
C GLY A 142 3.65 -14.79 18.14
N GLU A 143 2.62 -15.12 17.38
CA GLU A 143 2.75 -15.73 16.05
C GLU A 143 3.24 -14.71 15.00
N PRO A 144 4.03 -15.14 14.00
CA PRO A 144 4.48 -14.27 12.92
C PRO A 144 3.35 -13.55 12.18
N TYR A 145 2.21 -14.23 11.98
CA TYR A 145 1.05 -13.64 11.31
C TYR A 145 0.40 -12.51 12.13
N ASP A 146 0.22 -12.72 13.43
CA ASP A 146 -0.32 -11.69 14.33
C ASP A 146 0.59 -10.48 14.40
N ARG A 147 1.92 -10.71 14.39
CA ARG A 147 2.89 -9.62 14.31
C ARG A 147 2.81 -8.89 12.96
N ALA A 148 2.63 -9.61 11.85
CA ALA A 148 2.46 -9.01 10.53
C ALA A 148 1.24 -8.06 10.50
N LEU A 149 0.11 -8.48 11.10
CA LEU A 149 -1.08 -7.63 11.25
C LEU A 149 -0.78 -6.35 12.03
N LEU A 150 -0.05 -6.44 13.15
CA LEU A 150 0.32 -5.28 13.96
C LEU A 150 1.25 -4.31 13.21
N VAL A 151 2.26 -4.83 12.51
CA VAL A 151 3.17 -4.02 11.70
C VAL A 151 2.41 -3.29 10.59
N VAL A 152 1.61 -4.02 9.81
CA VAL A 152 0.84 -3.44 8.68
C VAL A 152 -0.18 -2.42 9.16
N SER A 153 -0.93 -2.73 10.23
CA SER A 153 -1.91 -1.80 10.78
C SER A 153 -1.27 -0.53 11.33
N THR A 154 -0.09 -0.63 11.95
CA THR A 154 0.66 0.52 12.45
C THR A 154 1.15 1.39 11.30
N LEU A 155 1.80 0.83 10.28
CA LEU A 155 2.30 1.60 9.13
C LEU A 155 1.17 2.26 8.33
N LEU A 156 0.04 1.57 8.14
CA LEU A 156 -1.15 2.12 7.51
C LEU A 156 -1.70 3.30 8.33
N SER A 157 -1.92 3.09 9.63
CA SER A 157 -2.51 4.10 10.52
C SER A 157 -1.59 5.29 10.71
N ALA A 158 -0.27 5.09 10.70
CA ALA A 158 0.73 6.14 10.79
C ALA A 158 0.55 7.20 9.67
N LEU A 159 0.28 6.76 8.43
CA LEU A 159 -0.01 7.68 7.32
C LEU A 159 -1.33 8.42 7.50
N LEU A 160 -2.36 7.73 8.00
CA LEU A 160 -3.66 8.36 8.27
C LEU A 160 -3.58 9.39 9.40
N LEU A 161 -2.89 9.06 10.49
CA LEU A 161 -2.70 9.94 11.64
C LEU A 161 -1.78 11.10 11.31
N SER A 162 -0.76 10.91 10.46
CA SER A 162 0.10 12.00 9.98
C SER A 162 -0.69 13.13 9.31
N ARG A 163 -1.76 12.81 8.57
CA ARG A 163 -2.68 13.81 8.00
C ARG A 163 -3.45 14.64 9.03
N VAL A 164 -3.62 14.11 10.25
CA VAL A 164 -4.43 14.74 11.30
C VAL A 164 -3.56 15.42 12.35
N LEU A 165 -2.46 14.78 12.72
CA LEU A 165 -1.61 15.15 13.85
C LEU A 165 -0.30 15.82 13.44
N GLY A 166 0.10 15.73 12.17
CA GLY A 166 1.32 16.34 11.62
C GLY A 166 2.34 15.32 11.12
N GLU A 167 3.27 15.81 10.29
CA GLU A 167 4.21 15.00 9.50
C GLU A 167 5.15 14.12 10.35
N ASP A 168 5.46 14.53 11.59
CA ASP A 168 6.34 13.76 12.48
C ASP A 168 5.66 12.49 13.04
N THR A 169 4.33 12.39 12.95
CA THR A 169 3.55 11.26 13.48
C THR A 169 3.95 9.95 12.83
N TYR A 170 4.12 9.94 11.50
CA TYR A 170 4.50 8.73 10.79
C TYR A 170 5.89 8.26 11.21
N GLU A 171 6.88 9.17 11.22
CA GLU A 171 8.25 8.84 11.58
C GLU A 171 8.32 8.24 13.00
N ARG A 172 7.60 8.82 13.96
CA ARG A 172 7.51 8.29 15.32
C ARG A 172 6.97 6.85 15.37
N MET A 173 5.85 6.59 14.69
CA MET A 173 5.19 5.29 14.70
C MET A 173 5.98 4.24 13.93
N HIS A 174 6.51 4.60 12.76
CA HIS A 174 7.35 3.76 11.91
C HIS A 174 8.63 3.35 12.65
N GLN A 175 9.37 4.29 13.22
CA GLN A 175 10.58 3.97 13.96
C GLN A 175 10.28 3.08 15.17
N GLN A 176 9.21 3.36 15.90
CA GLN A 176 8.86 2.56 17.08
C GLN A 176 8.55 1.11 16.70
N VAL A 177 7.72 0.88 15.66
CA VAL A 177 7.36 -0.47 15.26
C VAL A 177 8.56 -1.25 14.73
N LEU A 178 9.52 -0.60 14.08
CA LEU A 178 10.77 -1.24 13.68
C LEU A 178 11.66 -1.56 14.88
N ARG A 179 11.82 -0.65 15.85
CA ARG A 179 12.60 -0.90 17.09
C ARG A 179 12.03 -2.05 17.93
N ASP A 180 10.71 -2.21 17.92
CA ASP A 180 10.04 -3.29 18.64
C ASP A 180 10.25 -4.68 18.00
N VAL A 181 10.76 -4.74 16.76
CA VAL A 181 10.87 -5.97 15.96
C VAL A 181 12.30 -6.29 15.53
N ILE A 182 13.11 -5.29 15.16
CA ILE A 182 14.47 -5.49 14.66
C ILE A 182 15.44 -5.55 15.84
N ILE A 183 16.31 -6.56 15.84
CA ILE A 183 17.44 -6.62 16.76
C ILE A 183 18.56 -5.74 16.16
N GLU A 184 18.83 -4.60 16.80
CA GLU A 184 20.00 -3.78 16.46
C GLU A 184 21.25 -4.45 17.04
N ASN A 185 22.10 -5.00 16.18
CA ASN A 185 23.43 -5.45 16.59
C ASN A 185 24.33 -4.21 16.73
N PHE A 186 24.73 -3.89 17.97
CA PHE A 186 25.74 -2.86 18.27
C PHE A 186 27.14 -3.31 17.84
#